data_AF-A0A7S4VIE6-F1
#
_entry.id   AF-A0A7S4VIE6-F1
#
_cell.length_a   1.000
_cell.length_b   1.000
_cell.length_c   1.000
_cell.angle_alpha   90.00
_cell.angle_beta   90.00
_cell.angle_gamma   90.00
#
_symmetry.space_group_name_H-M   'P 1'
#
loop_
_entity.id
_entity.type
_entity.pdbx_description
1 polymer ?
#
loop_
_entity_poly.entity_id
_entity_poly.type
_entity_poly.pdbx_seq_one_letter_code
_entity_poly.pdbx_strand_id
1 'polypeptide(L)'
;MQHHFETPTISPAIPSRSIRSQYNLLRTAHKAGIIPQEEWNAISTPENLKLVKSDPESLLKCLKDVPITPRYNNANVHYCVELWRKAKGLNRGRAVLACVLAHLIAMKTFVERGDDKFDVLLEDNVRAPISIPASLLSNQEDGGKEELYCECAERIWNTIQTSEQWEHESGRQCHLRYYGWLGSIPNLEWLLHHYIPQTSFPANNNNEQNKDGGGGVFPFPSFVVQINNDNEDATAKKQLEEEKEDTNNDDDKKHNANTAGGTPIWGAYAYSISSTGYQSLIQSLQHNVGAILWKGKRMRCYLVKPIDKILPRRILSTLGDDLEEGEQKKGMGVVHVTREPAFFRAPMLSSKIHPQWDEGFCRSTEYQLDHYGSCGRLDWDDLWLTTEEAEIVAYKKKSSCKGENGNDGIWLTLAQLVDLKLKEGGKDGDA
;
A
#
# COMPACT_ATOMS: atom_id res chain seq x y z
N MET A 1 -4.20 -14.40 18.76
CA MET A 1 -4.56 -14.33 17.33
C MET A 1 -5.73 -15.23 16.96
N GLN A 2 -5.68 -16.56 17.14
CA GLN A 2 -6.78 -17.47 16.73
C GLN A 2 -8.16 -17.17 17.37
N HIS A 3 -8.20 -16.56 18.55
CA HIS A 3 -9.45 -16.15 19.20
C HIS A 3 -10.00 -14.80 18.70
N HIS A 4 -9.19 -14.00 18.01
CA HIS A 4 -9.51 -12.63 17.58
C HIS A 4 -9.66 -12.48 16.07
N PHE A 5 -9.14 -13.43 15.29
CA PHE A 5 -9.23 -13.43 13.83
C PHE A 5 -9.76 -14.76 13.34
N GLU A 6 -10.68 -14.68 12.38
CA GLU A 6 -11.05 -15.82 11.57
C GLU A 6 -9.90 -16.26 10.66
N THR A 7 -9.98 -17.48 10.14
CA THR A 7 -9.00 -17.97 9.16
C THR A 7 -9.05 -17.08 7.91
N PRO A 8 -7.92 -16.52 7.45
CA PRO A 8 -7.93 -15.59 6.33
C PRO A 8 -8.31 -16.27 5.03
N THR A 9 -9.03 -15.55 4.17
CA THR A 9 -9.24 -15.96 2.78
C THR A 9 -8.08 -15.49 1.93
N ILE A 10 -7.36 -16.43 1.30
CA ILE A 10 -6.18 -16.11 0.48
C ILE A 10 -6.58 -15.86 -0.97
N SER A 11 -6.33 -14.64 -1.46
CA SER A 11 -6.41 -14.33 -2.89
C SER A 11 -5.17 -14.89 -3.61
N PRO A 12 -5.34 -15.59 -4.76
CA PRO A 12 -4.20 -16.18 -5.46
C PRO A 12 -3.26 -15.11 -6.02
N ALA A 13 -1.95 -15.32 -5.83
CA ALA A 13 -0.94 -14.49 -6.46
C ALA A 13 -1.04 -14.54 -8.00
N ILE A 14 -0.67 -13.44 -8.65
CA ILE A 14 -0.63 -13.36 -10.12
C ILE A 14 0.83 -13.45 -10.58
N PRO A 15 1.26 -14.56 -11.20
CA PRO A 15 2.61 -14.64 -11.72
C PRO A 15 2.80 -13.61 -12.84
N SER A 16 3.83 -12.77 -12.77
CA SER A 16 4.14 -11.79 -13.82
C SER A 16 4.34 -12.42 -15.21
N ARG A 17 4.78 -13.69 -15.25
CA ARG A 17 4.89 -14.48 -16.49
C ARG A 17 3.54 -14.85 -17.10
N SER A 18 2.49 -15.02 -16.28
CA SER A 18 1.16 -15.40 -16.76
C SER A 18 0.52 -14.31 -17.62
N ILE A 19 0.74 -13.04 -17.26
CA ILE A 19 0.19 -11.86 -17.96
C ILE A 19 1.09 -11.35 -19.11
N ARG A 20 2.01 -12.19 -19.61
CA ARG A 20 2.76 -11.90 -20.84
C ARG A 20 1.91 -12.10 -22.10
N SER A 21 1.02 -13.08 -22.06
CA SER A 21 0.04 -13.32 -23.12
C SER A 21 -1.04 -12.24 -23.07
N GLN A 22 -1.42 -11.73 -24.23
CA GLN A 22 -2.49 -10.75 -24.38
C GLN A 22 -3.78 -11.24 -23.72
N TYR A 23 -4.21 -12.46 -24.06
CA TYR A 23 -5.44 -13.03 -23.50
C TYR A 23 -5.37 -13.16 -21.97
N ASN A 24 -4.26 -13.66 -21.42
CA ASN A 24 -4.13 -13.82 -19.98
C ASN A 24 -4.09 -12.46 -19.25
N LEU A 25 -3.45 -11.43 -19.84
CA LEU A 25 -3.51 -10.08 -19.28
C LEU A 25 -4.96 -9.59 -19.24
N LEU A 26 -5.68 -9.67 -20.35
CA LEU A 26 -7.06 -9.18 -20.45
C LEU A 26 -8.01 -9.96 -19.55
N ARG A 27 -7.85 -11.28 -19.45
CA ARG A 27 -8.62 -12.13 -18.52
C ARG A 27 -8.39 -11.72 -17.07
N THR A 28 -7.14 -11.50 -16.68
CA THR A 28 -6.80 -11.09 -15.31
C THR A 28 -7.28 -9.67 -15.03
N ALA A 29 -7.18 -8.76 -16.00
CA ALA A 29 -7.72 -7.41 -15.91
C ALA A 29 -9.25 -7.39 -15.80
N HIS A 30 -9.96 -8.29 -16.49
CA HIS A 30 -11.41 -8.46 -16.33
C HIS A 30 -11.77 -8.97 -14.93
N LYS A 31 -11.04 -9.97 -14.42
CA LYS A 31 -11.21 -10.43 -13.03
C LYS A 31 -10.99 -9.30 -12.02
N ALA A 32 -10.04 -8.41 -12.28
CA ALA A 32 -9.76 -7.21 -11.50
C ALA A 32 -10.80 -6.08 -11.69
N GLY A 33 -11.83 -6.28 -12.53
CA GLY A 33 -12.91 -5.33 -12.76
C GLY A 33 -12.57 -4.17 -13.71
N ILE A 34 -11.35 -4.09 -14.26
CA ILE A 34 -10.93 -2.92 -15.05
C ILE A 34 -11.22 -3.04 -16.55
N ILE A 35 -11.56 -4.23 -17.06
CA ILE A 35 -12.06 -4.38 -18.44
C ILE A 35 -13.58 -4.22 -18.43
N PRO A 36 -14.15 -3.31 -19.23
CA PRO A 36 -15.60 -3.18 -19.38
C PRO A 36 -16.24 -4.52 -19.78
N GLN A 37 -17.40 -4.83 -19.21
CA GLN A 37 -18.04 -6.14 -19.38
C GLN A 37 -18.40 -6.43 -20.85
N GLU A 38 -18.81 -5.41 -21.60
CA GLU A 38 -19.14 -5.53 -23.03
C GLU A 38 -17.91 -5.95 -23.87
N GLU A 39 -16.76 -5.31 -23.63
CA GLU A 39 -15.50 -5.69 -24.30
C GLU A 39 -15.08 -7.12 -23.95
N TRP A 40 -15.23 -7.52 -22.68
CA TRP A 40 -14.88 -8.88 -22.25
C TRP A 40 -15.82 -9.94 -22.84
N ASN A 41 -17.12 -9.67 -22.93
CA ASN A 41 -18.09 -10.56 -23.54
C ASN A 41 -17.72 -10.85 -25.00
N ALA A 42 -17.29 -9.83 -25.75
CA ALA A 42 -16.80 -10.01 -27.12
C ALA A 42 -15.50 -10.84 -27.17
N ILE A 43 -14.55 -10.59 -26.28
CA ILE A 43 -13.25 -11.29 -26.26
C ILE A 43 -13.37 -12.78 -25.86
N SER A 44 -14.30 -13.10 -24.94
CA SER A 44 -14.34 -14.39 -24.26
C SER A 44 -15.12 -15.50 -24.97
N THR A 45 -15.64 -15.23 -26.18
CA THR A 45 -16.40 -16.24 -26.95
C THR A 45 -15.52 -17.43 -27.37
N PRO A 46 -16.06 -18.66 -27.42
CA PRO A 46 -15.29 -19.85 -27.84
C PRO A 46 -14.62 -19.69 -29.21
N GLU A 47 -15.27 -19.00 -30.15
CA GLU A 47 -14.77 -18.72 -31.49
C GLU A 47 -13.52 -17.83 -31.43
N ASN A 48 -13.57 -16.76 -30.65
CA ASN A 48 -12.44 -15.86 -30.48
C ASN A 48 -11.29 -16.51 -29.71
N LEU A 49 -11.58 -17.38 -28.72
CA LEU A 49 -10.55 -18.16 -28.04
C LEU A 49 -9.82 -19.13 -28.95
N LYS A 50 -10.49 -19.70 -29.97
CA LYS A 50 -9.84 -20.51 -31.01
C LYS A 50 -8.92 -19.64 -31.88
N LEU A 51 -9.39 -18.44 -32.27
CA LEU A 51 -8.59 -17.49 -33.05
C LEU A 51 -7.33 -17.02 -32.32
N VAL A 52 -7.40 -16.78 -31.01
CA VAL A 52 -6.22 -16.40 -30.18
C VAL A 52 -5.11 -17.44 -30.26
N LYS A 53 -5.45 -18.73 -30.36
CA LYS A 53 -4.46 -19.81 -30.47
C LYS A 53 -3.76 -19.81 -31.83
N SER A 54 -4.44 -19.40 -32.89
CA SER A 54 -3.88 -19.37 -34.26
C SER A 54 -3.22 -18.04 -34.63
N ASP A 55 -3.80 -16.92 -34.22
CA ASP A 55 -3.32 -15.55 -34.48
C ASP A 55 -3.59 -14.67 -33.25
N PRO A 56 -2.62 -14.50 -32.34
CA PRO A 56 -2.78 -13.67 -31.15
C PRO A 56 -3.12 -12.20 -31.46
N GLU A 57 -2.67 -11.66 -32.61
CA GLU A 57 -2.92 -10.26 -32.97
C GLU A 57 -4.37 -10.05 -33.44
N SER A 58 -5.05 -11.13 -33.87
CA SER A 58 -6.46 -11.07 -34.27
C SER A 58 -7.43 -10.84 -33.12
N LEU A 59 -7.03 -11.06 -31.87
CA LEU A 59 -7.95 -11.06 -30.72
C LEU A 59 -8.79 -9.78 -30.60
N LEU A 60 -8.22 -8.64 -30.94
CA LEU A 60 -8.89 -7.34 -30.80
C LEU A 60 -9.80 -6.99 -32.00
N LYS A 61 -9.79 -7.79 -33.06
CA LYS A 61 -10.68 -7.60 -34.22
C LYS A 61 -12.15 -7.87 -33.87
N CYS A 62 -12.41 -8.67 -32.84
CA CYS A 62 -13.78 -8.96 -32.37
C CYS A 62 -14.49 -7.76 -31.75
N LEU A 63 -13.79 -6.65 -31.52
CA LEU A 63 -14.34 -5.46 -30.87
C LEU A 63 -14.95 -4.47 -31.87
N LYS A 64 -14.90 -4.76 -33.18
CA LYS A 64 -15.34 -3.82 -34.23
C LYS A 64 -16.77 -3.30 -34.02
N ASP A 65 -17.66 -4.16 -33.52
CA ASP A 65 -19.08 -3.86 -33.33
C ASP A 65 -19.42 -3.55 -31.85
N VAL A 66 -18.42 -3.50 -30.96
CA VAL A 66 -18.60 -3.12 -29.56
C VAL A 66 -18.55 -1.59 -29.47
N PRO A 67 -19.51 -0.93 -28.79
CA PRO A 67 -19.43 0.51 -28.56
C PRO A 67 -18.17 0.89 -27.77
N ILE A 68 -17.55 2.02 -28.12
CA ILE A 68 -16.43 2.58 -27.34
C ILE A 68 -17.02 3.46 -26.24
N THR A 69 -16.83 3.09 -24.98
CA THR A 69 -17.19 3.95 -23.84
C THR A 69 -16.36 5.25 -23.88
N PRO A 70 -16.99 6.45 -23.79
CA PRO A 70 -16.26 7.71 -23.71
C PRO A 70 -15.30 7.75 -22.51
N ARG A 71 -14.13 8.38 -22.68
CA ARG A 71 -13.05 8.42 -21.66
C ARG A 71 -12.41 9.81 -21.61
N TYR A 72 -11.77 10.16 -20.48
CA TYR A 72 -11.28 11.51 -20.15
C TYR A 72 -10.39 12.16 -21.23
N ASN A 73 -9.72 11.35 -22.07
CA ASN A 73 -8.85 11.84 -23.15
C ASN A 73 -9.40 11.60 -24.57
N ASN A 74 -10.72 11.38 -24.72
CA ASN A 74 -11.37 11.08 -26.00
C ASN A 74 -10.63 10.01 -26.83
N ALA A 75 -10.10 8.99 -26.14
CA ALA A 75 -9.37 7.93 -26.80
C ALA A 75 -10.37 7.10 -27.62
N ASN A 76 -10.36 7.28 -28.95
CA ASN A 76 -11.18 6.55 -29.93
C ASN A 76 -10.73 5.08 -30.11
N VAL A 77 -10.44 4.40 -28.99
CA VAL A 77 -10.02 3.00 -28.95
C VAL A 77 -10.64 2.34 -27.71
N HIS A 78 -10.92 1.05 -27.81
CA HIS A 78 -11.32 0.22 -26.68
C HIS A 78 -10.30 0.20 -25.56
N TYR A 79 -10.78 0.02 -24.32
CA TYR A 79 -9.95 -0.03 -23.13
C TYR A 79 -8.93 -1.17 -23.21
N CYS A 80 -9.37 -2.38 -23.55
CA CYS A 80 -8.49 -3.55 -23.66
C CYS A 80 -7.41 -3.38 -24.74
N VAL A 81 -7.72 -2.69 -25.84
CA VAL A 81 -6.76 -2.37 -26.92
C VAL A 81 -5.66 -1.44 -26.39
N GLU A 82 -6.05 -0.37 -25.70
CA GLU A 82 -5.10 0.58 -25.12
C GLU A 82 -4.25 -0.07 -24.02
N LEU A 83 -4.90 -0.80 -23.10
CA LEU A 83 -4.21 -1.53 -22.03
C LEU A 83 -3.14 -2.45 -22.59
N TRP A 84 -3.48 -3.27 -23.60
CA TRP A 84 -2.50 -4.17 -24.22
C TRP A 84 -1.36 -3.42 -24.91
N ARG A 85 -1.67 -2.38 -25.70
CA ARG A 85 -0.65 -1.56 -26.39
C ARG A 85 0.35 -0.96 -25.42
N LYS A 86 -0.12 -0.50 -24.25
CA LYS A 86 0.74 0.07 -23.20
C LYS A 86 1.48 -1.01 -22.39
N ALA A 87 0.85 -2.16 -22.14
CA ALA A 87 1.38 -3.22 -21.28
C ALA A 87 2.34 -4.20 -21.98
N LYS A 88 2.25 -4.37 -23.31
CA LYS A 88 3.03 -5.38 -24.05
C LYS A 88 4.55 -5.17 -23.90
N GLY A 89 4.99 -3.91 -23.81
CA GLY A 89 6.40 -3.53 -23.65
C GLY A 89 6.92 -3.50 -22.20
N LEU A 90 6.11 -3.92 -21.22
CA LEU A 90 6.53 -3.95 -19.83
C LEU A 90 7.53 -5.08 -19.57
N ASN A 91 8.74 -4.71 -19.17
CA ASN A 91 9.77 -5.63 -18.66
C ASN A 91 9.55 -5.91 -17.16
N ARG A 92 10.43 -5.40 -16.29
CA ARG A 92 10.33 -5.53 -14.82
C ARG A 92 9.00 -4.99 -14.28
N GLY A 93 8.46 -3.95 -14.91
CA GLY A 93 7.15 -3.37 -14.56
C GLY A 93 5.98 -4.36 -14.63
N ARG A 94 6.11 -5.48 -15.35
CA ARG A 94 5.04 -6.50 -15.40
C ARG A 94 4.76 -7.14 -14.04
N ALA A 95 5.77 -7.23 -13.16
CA ALA A 95 5.55 -7.73 -11.81
C ALA A 95 4.77 -6.72 -10.94
N VAL A 96 5.03 -5.42 -11.12
CA VAL A 96 4.22 -4.35 -10.50
C VAL A 96 2.78 -4.38 -11.01
N LEU A 97 2.56 -4.58 -12.32
CA LEU A 97 1.20 -4.71 -12.87
C LEU A 97 0.48 -5.94 -12.32
N ALA A 98 1.19 -7.06 -12.16
CA ALA A 98 0.61 -8.26 -11.56
C ALA A 98 0.21 -8.02 -10.10
N CYS A 99 1.02 -7.29 -9.33
CA CYS A 99 0.66 -6.86 -7.97
C CYS A 99 -0.59 -5.96 -7.97
N VAL A 100 -0.62 -4.92 -8.82
CA VAL A 100 -1.81 -4.04 -8.95
C VAL A 100 -3.08 -4.85 -9.25
N LEU A 101 -3.02 -5.78 -10.21
CA LEU A 101 -4.18 -6.62 -10.54
C LEU A 101 -4.58 -7.55 -9.39
N ALA A 102 -3.62 -8.03 -8.59
CA ALA A 102 -3.90 -8.92 -7.46
C ALA A 102 -4.65 -8.17 -6.36
N HIS A 103 -4.22 -6.95 -6.04
CA HIS A 103 -4.91 -6.08 -5.09
C HIS A 103 -6.33 -5.74 -5.56
N LEU A 104 -6.53 -5.43 -6.85
CA LEU A 104 -7.86 -5.14 -7.38
C LEU A 104 -8.79 -6.36 -7.32
N ILE A 105 -8.28 -7.58 -7.58
CA ILE A 105 -9.06 -8.82 -7.42
C ILE A 105 -9.41 -9.07 -5.94
N ALA A 106 -8.46 -8.80 -5.03
CA ALA A 106 -8.69 -8.92 -3.60
C ALA A 106 -9.75 -7.91 -3.12
N MET A 107 -9.68 -6.65 -3.54
CA MET A 107 -10.70 -5.62 -3.24
C MET A 107 -12.07 -5.99 -3.80
N LYS A 108 -12.12 -6.50 -5.03
CA LYS A 108 -13.38 -6.99 -5.61
C LYS A 108 -14.01 -8.08 -4.75
N THR A 109 -13.21 -9.03 -4.29
CA THR A 109 -13.65 -10.11 -3.40
C THR A 109 -14.10 -9.55 -2.05
N PHE A 110 -13.33 -8.63 -1.48
CA PHE A 110 -13.62 -7.93 -0.23
C PHE A 110 -14.98 -7.22 -0.28
N VAL A 111 -15.24 -6.46 -1.35
CA VAL A 111 -16.45 -5.65 -1.47
C VAL A 111 -17.67 -6.43 -1.97
N GLU A 112 -17.51 -7.28 -3.00
CA GLU A 112 -18.66 -7.95 -3.63
C GLU A 112 -19.08 -9.25 -2.93
N ARG A 113 -18.19 -9.84 -2.12
CA ARG A 113 -18.51 -11.07 -1.35
C ARG A 113 -18.50 -10.84 0.15
N GLY A 114 -17.98 -9.70 0.60
CA GLY A 114 -17.89 -9.33 2.00
C GLY A 114 -19.05 -8.45 2.41
N ASP A 115 -20.28 -8.95 2.26
CA ASP A 115 -21.44 -8.47 3.02
C ASP A 115 -21.15 -8.68 4.53
N ASP A 116 -20.33 -7.81 5.12
CA ASP A 116 -19.83 -7.82 6.51
C ASP A 116 -18.89 -8.97 6.91
N LYS A 117 -18.23 -9.64 5.95
CA LYS A 117 -17.35 -10.80 6.25
C LYS A 117 -15.86 -10.48 6.43
N PHE A 118 -15.42 -9.32 5.97
CA PHE A 118 -14.00 -8.97 5.97
C PHE A 118 -13.81 -7.56 6.48
N ASP A 119 -12.93 -7.40 7.45
CA ASP A 119 -12.61 -6.09 8.02
C ASP A 119 -11.35 -5.49 7.41
N VAL A 120 -10.38 -6.34 7.04
CA VAL A 120 -9.05 -5.90 6.59
C VAL A 120 -8.53 -6.73 5.42
N LEU A 121 -7.92 -6.05 4.45
CA LEU A 121 -7.07 -6.64 3.41
C LEU A 121 -5.60 -6.56 3.83
N LEU A 122 -4.88 -7.66 3.70
CA LEU A 122 -3.48 -7.81 4.10
C LEU A 122 -2.61 -8.30 2.93
N GLU A 123 -1.41 -7.74 2.77
CA GLU A 123 -0.34 -8.35 1.96
C GLU A 123 0.24 -9.59 2.67
N ASP A 124 0.96 -10.43 1.91
CA ASP A 124 1.60 -11.66 2.45
C ASP A 124 2.81 -11.38 3.35
N ASN A 125 3.35 -10.18 3.28
CA ASN A 125 4.56 -9.74 3.98
C ASN A 125 4.29 -8.90 5.24
N VAL A 126 3.10 -9.02 5.85
CA VAL A 126 2.73 -8.22 7.03
C VAL A 126 2.76 -9.02 8.31
N ARG A 127 3.17 -8.39 9.41
CA ARG A 127 3.32 -9.00 10.73
C ARG A 127 2.57 -8.17 11.75
N ALA A 128 1.84 -8.84 12.62
CA ALA A 128 1.18 -8.22 13.75
C ALA A 128 2.11 -8.27 14.97
N PRO A 129 2.01 -7.30 15.90
CA PRO A 129 2.59 -7.45 17.22
C PRO A 129 2.09 -8.72 17.91
N ILE A 130 2.98 -9.40 18.62
CA ILE A 130 2.62 -10.49 19.53
C ILE A 130 1.93 -9.86 20.73
N SER A 131 0.77 -10.38 21.09
CA SER A 131 0.07 -9.99 22.31
C SER A 131 1.02 -10.00 23.51
N ILE A 132 1.29 -8.83 24.09
CA ILE A 132 1.92 -8.75 25.41
C ILE A 132 0.90 -9.29 26.42
N PRO A 133 1.27 -10.23 27.32
CA PRO A 133 0.39 -10.68 28.40
C PRO A 133 -0.21 -9.48 29.14
N ALA A 134 -1.53 -9.45 29.31
CA ALA A 134 -2.22 -8.36 29.99
C ALA A 134 -1.65 -8.11 31.41
N SER A 135 -1.11 -9.17 32.03
CA SER A 135 -0.40 -9.14 33.33
C SER A 135 0.86 -8.27 33.36
N LEU A 136 1.47 -7.95 32.21
CA LEU A 136 2.57 -6.96 32.12
C LEU A 136 2.05 -5.53 31.95
N LEU A 137 0.80 -5.36 31.52
CA LEU A 137 0.19 -4.05 31.23
C LEU A 137 -0.68 -3.53 32.39
N SER A 138 -1.21 -4.41 33.24
CA SER A 138 -1.98 -4.02 34.42
C SER A 138 -1.42 -4.68 35.69
N ASN A 139 -0.97 -3.85 36.64
CA ASN A 139 -0.65 -4.27 38.02
C ASN A 139 -1.93 -4.64 38.82
N GLN A 140 -3.00 -5.08 38.17
CA GLN A 140 -4.25 -5.43 38.85
C GLN A 140 -4.26 -6.91 39.20
N GLU A 141 -4.05 -7.20 40.49
CA GLU A 141 -4.11 -8.53 41.11
C GLU A 141 -5.54 -9.11 41.19
N ASP A 142 -6.45 -8.74 40.30
CA ASP A 142 -7.78 -9.35 40.28
C ASP A 142 -7.71 -10.67 39.51
N GLY A 143 -7.86 -11.79 40.24
CA GLY A 143 -7.81 -13.18 39.76
C GLY A 143 -8.93 -13.58 38.79
N GLY A 144 -9.33 -12.69 37.88
CA GLY A 144 -10.21 -12.94 36.75
C GLY A 144 -9.50 -13.77 35.69
N LYS A 145 -10.28 -14.52 34.89
CA LYS A 145 -9.77 -15.27 33.74
C LYS A 145 -9.00 -14.30 32.83
N GLU A 146 -7.75 -14.63 32.53
CA GLU A 146 -6.89 -13.89 31.61
C GLU A 146 -7.56 -13.90 30.22
N GLU A 147 -8.35 -12.87 29.91
CA GLU A 147 -8.84 -12.68 28.55
C GLU A 147 -7.61 -12.41 27.68
N LEU A 148 -7.38 -13.28 26.69
CA LEU A 148 -6.30 -13.05 25.72
C LEU A 148 -6.56 -11.70 25.06
N TYR A 149 -5.67 -10.74 25.27
CA TYR A 149 -5.71 -9.44 24.60
C TYR A 149 -5.02 -9.56 23.23
N CYS A 150 -5.59 -9.07 22.11
CA CYS A 150 -4.80 -8.77 20.90
C CYS A 150 -4.77 -7.27 20.67
N GLU A 151 -3.62 -6.68 20.97
CA GLU A 151 -3.30 -5.30 20.65
C GLU A 151 -3.58 -4.97 19.18
N CYS A 152 -3.24 -5.91 18.29
CA CYS A 152 -3.48 -5.81 16.87
C CYS A 152 -4.96 -5.58 16.51
N ALA A 153 -5.87 -6.35 17.11
CA ALA A 153 -7.30 -6.30 16.84
C ALA A 153 -7.91 -5.04 17.44
N GLU A 154 -7.50 -4.71 18.67
CA GLU A 154 -7.95 -3.49 19.34
C GLU A 154 -7.59 -2.24 18.53
N ARG A 155 -6.37 -2.16 17.97
CA ARG A 155 -5.96 -1.03 17.12
C ARG A 155 -6.79 -0.89 15.87
N ILE A 156 -7.13 -2.00 15.23
CA ILE A 156 -8.03 -1.99 14.06
C ILE A 156 -9.39 -1.43 14.50
N TRP A 157 -9.94 -1.89 15.63
CA TRP A 157 -11.24 -1.47 16.12
C TRP A 157 -11.25 0.00 16.53
N ASN A 158 -10.23 0.45 17.26
CA ASN A 158 -10.05 1.86 17.63
C ASN A 158 -9.93 2.75 16.39
N THR A 159 -9.22 2.28 15.35
CA THR A 159 -9.11 2.99 14.06
C THR A 159 -10.47 3.10 13.37
N ILE A 160 -11.27 2.04 13.37
CA ILE A 160 -12.63 2.02 12.80
C ILE A 160 -13.53 2.98 13.57
N GLN A 161 -13.63 2.83 14.89
CA GLN A 161 -14.48 3.67 15.75
C GLN A 161 -14.11 5.15 15.65
N THR A 162 -12.82 5.47 15.67
CA THR A 162 -12.36 6.87 15.52
C THR A 162 -12.73 7.43 14.14
N SER A 163 -12.63 6.60 13.10
CA SER A 163 -13.06 7.01 11.75
C SER A 163 -14.56 7.25 11.69
N GLU A 164 -15.38 6.31 12.17
CA GLU A 164 -16.84 6.41 12.17
C GLU A 164 -17.35 7.59 12.98
N GLN A 165 -16.73 7.85 14.13
CA GLN A 165 -17.00 9.04 14.91
C GLN A 165 -16.72 10.31 14.10
N TRP A 166 -15.55 10.41 13.48
CA TRP A 166 -15.22 11.55 12.64
C TRP A 166 -16.20 11.70 11.47
N GLU A 167 -16.65 10.59 10.88
CA GLU A 167 -17.63 10.60 9.78
C GLU A 167 -18.97 11.15 10.24
N HIS A 168 -19.43 10.74 11.43
CA HIS A 168 -20.64 11.26 12.05
C HIS A 168 -20.54 12.76 12.36
N GLU A 169 -19.42 13.22 12.93
CA GLU A 169 -19.21 14.62 13.32
C GLU A 169 -19.01 15.55 12.11
N SER A 170 -18.31 15.08 11.08
CA SER A 170 -17.99 15.88 9.89
C SER A 170 -19.03 15.77 8.77
N GLY A 171 -19.90 14.75 8.81
CA GLY A 171 -20.82 14.40 7.74
C GLY A 171 -20.14 13.84 6.48
N ARG A 172 -18.85 13.48 6.55
CA ARG A 172 -18.06 12.97 5.42
C ARG A 172 -17.71 11.51 5.66
N GLN A 173 -17.81 10.66 4.65
CA GLN A 173 -17.49 9.24 4.78
C GLN A 173 -16.00 8.95 4.50
N CYS A 174 -15.37 8.07 5.28
CA CYS A 174 -14.06 7.52 4.94
C CYS A 174 -14.23 6.36 3.95
N HIS A 175 -13.50 6.41 2.85
CA HIS A 175 -13.61 5.41 1.79
C HIS A 175 -12.43 4.45 1.73
N LEU A 176 -11.29 4.79 2.35
CA LEU A 176 -10.07 3.98 2.40
C LEU A 176 -9.38 4.19 3.75
N ARG A 177 -9.15 3.11 4.50
CA ARG A 177 -8.46 3.17 5.80
C ARG A 177 -7.18 2.34 5.75
N TYR A 178 -6.05 2.92 6.16
CA TYR A 178 -4.80 2.20 6.31
C TYR A 178 -4.58 1.79 7.76
N TYR A 179 -4.37 0.49 7.98
CA TYR A 179 -4.00 -0.10 9.27
C TYR A 179 -2.50 -0.42 9.35
N GLY A 180 -1.83 -0.50 8.21
CA GLY A 180 -0.40 -0.73 8.07
C GLY A 180 0.11 0.07 6.88
N TRP A 181 1.14 0.86 7.13
CA TRP A 181 1.69 1.81 6.18
C TRP A 181 3.18 2.04 6.45
N LEU A 182 3.94 2.50 5.47
CA LEU A 182 5.35 2.83 5.64
C LEU A 182 5.69 4.18 4.99
N GLY A 183 6.91 4.64 5.24
CA GLY A 183 7.50 5.83 4.64
C GLY A 183 9.00 5.62 4.51
N SER A 184 9.70 6.50 3.78
CA SER A 184 11.15 6.59 3.97
C SER A 184 11.38 7.22 5.35
N ILE A 185 12.53 6.98 5.99
CA ILE A 185 12.82 7.58 7.31
C ILE A 185 12.54 9.10 7.35
N PRO A 186 12.99 9.92 6.38
CA PRO A 186 12.67 11.35 6.40
C PRO A 186 11.17 11.66 6.32
N ASN A 187 10.40 10.84 5.59
CA ASN A 187 8.95 11.01 5.51
C ASN A 187 8.25 10.53 6.79
N LEU A 188 8.75 9.49 7.43
CA LEU A 188 8.25 9.02 8.73
C LEU A 188 8.52 10.05 9.82
N GLU A 189 9.74 10.59 9.89
CA GLU A 189 10.11 11.69 10.79
C GLU A 189 9.17 12.88 10.60
N TRP A 190 8.98 13.32 9.36
CA TRP A 190 8.06 14.43 9.05
C TRP A 190 6.61 14.09 9.45
N LEU A 191 6.12 12.89 9.14
CA LEU A 191 4.76 12.47 9.50
C LEU A 191 4.55 12.46 11.02
N LEU A 192 5.43 11.78 11.75
CA LEU A 192 5.29 11.57 13.20
C LEU A 192 5.49 12.86 13.98
N HIS A 193 6.48 13.67 13.61
CA HIS A 193 6.85 14.86 14.40
C HIS A 193 6.12 16.14 13.98
N HIS A 194 5.56 16.20 12.77
CA HIS A 194 4.95 17.43 12.24
C HIS A 194 3.50 17.24 11.80
N TYR A 195 3.23 16.26 10.94
CA TYR A 195 1.91 16.15 10.30
C TYR A 195 0.84 15.60 11.23
N ILE A 196 1.11 14.46 11.88
CA ILE A 196 0.16 13.77 12.76
C ILE A 196 -0.27 14.67 13.92
N PRO A 197 0.63 15.34 14.67
CA PRO A 197 0.24 16.22 15.78
C PRO A 197 -0.72 17.35 15.38
N GLN A 198 -0.70 17.77 14.12
CA GLN A 198 -1.51 18.88 13.60
C GLN A 198 -2.84 18.43 12.99
N THR A 199 -2.92 17.18 12.54
CA THR A 199 -4.03 16.72 11.68
C THR A 199 -4.78 15.52 12.22
N SER A 200 -4.30 14.89 13.29
CA SER A 200 -4.97 13.75 13.89
C SER A 200 -6.35 14.12 14.43
N PHE A 201 -7.34 13.28 14.16
CA PHE A 201 -8.64 13.32 14.80
C PHE A 201 -8.51 12.62 16.17
N PRO A 202 -8.67 13.33 17.29
CA PRO A 202 -8.60 12.71 18.60
C PRO A 202 -9.76 11.73 18.76
N ALA A 203 -9.50 10.55 19.33
CA ALA A 203 -10.58 9.71 19.84
C ALA A 203 -11.29 10.49 20.95
N ASN A 204 -12.61 10.65 20.84
CA ASN A 204 -13.40 11.44 21.79
C ASN A 204 -13.66 10.61 23.06
N ASN A 205 -12.59 10.31 23.79
CA ASN A 205 -12.69 9.67 25.08
C ASN A 205 -12.97 10.77 26.11
N ASN A 206 -14.24 10.92 26.49
CA ASN A 206 -14.66 11.68 27.67
C ASN A 206 -14.00 11.20 28.98
N ASN A 207 -13.28 10.08 28.94
CA ASN A 207 -12.39 9.64 30.01
C ASN A 207 -11.05 10.38 29.93
N GLU A 208 -10.85 11.33 30.84
CA GLU A 208 -9.58 12.05 31.02
C GLU A 208 -8.35 11.13 31.24
N GLN A 209 -8.57 9.85 31.52
CA GLN A 209 -7.53 8.84 31.71
C GLN A 209 -6.86 8.36 30.40
N ASN A 210 -7.41 8.67 29.21
CA ASN A 210 -6.82 8.26 27.92
C ASN A 210 -6.09 9.39 27.18
N LYS A 211 -5.74 10.49 27.87
CA LYS A 211 -5.05 11.64 27.23
C LYS A 211 -3.70 11.28 26.61
N ASP A 212 -3.06 10.19 27.04
CA ASP A 212 -1.68 9.87 26.68
C ASP A 212 -1.49 8.76 25.64
N GLY A 213 -2.54 8.25 25.00
CA GLY A 213 -2.38 7.81 23.60
C GLY A 213 -2.88 6.44 23.15
N GLY A 214 -4.13 6.08 23.41
CA GLY A 214 -4.74 4.94 22.72
C GLY A 214 -5.57 5.37 21.51
N GLY A 215 -5.08 5.10 20.29
CA GLY A 215 -5.90 5.13 19.07
C GLY A 215 -6.21 6.52 18.50
N GLY A 216 -5.75 6.79 17.29
CA GLY A 216 -6.12 7.98 16.53
C GLY A 216 -5.97 7.73 15.05
N VAL A 217 -6.72 8.47 14.24
CA VAL A 217 -6.56 8.46 12.78
C VAL A 217 -6.24 9.85 12.30
N PHE A 218 -5.50 9.93 11.20
CA PHE A 218 -5.17 11.19 10.55
C PHE A 218 -5.48 11.10 9.06
N PRO A 219 -5.83 12.21 8.40
CA PRO A 219 -6.13 12.20 6.97
C PRO A 219 -4.86 11.89 6.17
N PHE A 220 -4.99 11.22 5.03
CA PHE A 220 -3.84 10.99 4.16
C PHE A 220 -3.25 12.34 3.67
N PRO A 221 -1.91 12.54 3.67
CA PRO A 221 -1.28 13.79 3.27
C PRO A 221 -1.50 14.10 1.78
N SER A 222 -2.51 14.93 1.50
CA SER A 222 -3.03 15.21 0.16
C SER A 222 -2.22 16.24 -0.63
N PHE A 223 -1.47 17.15 0.03
CA PHE A 223 -0.65 18.18 -0.62
C PHE A 223 0.41 17.60 -1.57
N VAL A 224 0.79 16.33 -1.39
CA VAL A 224 1.69 15.62 -2.31
C VAL A 224 1.01 15.13 -3.58
N VAL A 225 -0.31 14.89 -3.53
CA VAL A 225 -1.06 14.38 -4.69
C VAL A 225 -1.13 15.46 -5.77
N GLN A 226 -1.26 16.74 -5.39
CA GLN A 226 -1.30 17.86 -6.33
C GLN A 226 0.02 18.05 -7.09
N ILE A 227 1.17 17.82 -6.45
CA ILE A 227 2.51 17.99 -7.07
C ILE A 227 2.77 16.96 -8.18
N ASN A 228 2.06 15.82 -8.18
CA ASN A 228 2.28 14.71 -9.11
C ASN A 228 1.07 14.41 -10.01
N ASN A 229 0.26 15.41 -10.34
CA ASN A 229 -0.64 15.28 -11.49
C ASN A 229 0.22 15.18 -12.76
N ASP A 230 0.57 13.93 -13.07
CA ASP A 230 1.63 13.48 -13.98
C ASP A 230 1.46 13.93 -15.44
N ASN A 231 0.48 14.77 -15.78
CA ASN A 231 0.23 15.23 -17.15
C ASN A 231 -0.33 16.65 -17.34
N GLU A 232 -0.65 17.44 -16.30
CA GLU A 232 -1.53 18.60 -16.53
C GLU A 232 -1.06 19.99 -16.09
N ASP A 233 0.05 20.16 -15.35
CA ASP A 233 0.47 21.53 -15.06
C ASP A 233 1.98 21.76 -15.14
N ALA A 234 2.43 22.12 -16.34
CA ALA A 234 3.68 22.85 -16.50
C ALA A 234 3.65 24.19 -15.73
N THR A 235 2.45 24.74 -15.47
CA THR A 235 2.22 26.02 -14.80
C THR A 235 2.51 25.96 -13.30
N ALA A 236 2.06 24.92 -12.60
CA ALA A 236 2.33 24.74 -11.17
C ALA A 236 3.83 24.48 -10.89
N LYS A 237 4.52 23.77 -11.79
CA LYS A 237 5.98 23.62 -11.72
C LYS A 237 6.71 24.94 -11.91
N LYS A 238 6.20 25.79 -12.80
CA LYS A 238 6.81 27.08 -13.11
C LYS A 238 6.69 28.07 -11.95
N GLN A 239 5.56 28.10 -11.25
CA GLN A 239 5.39 28.93 -10.04
C GLN A 239 6.33 28.50 -8.90
N LEU A 240 6.53 27.20 -8.69
CA LEU A 240 7.48 26.67 -7.69
C LEU A 240 8.96 26.86 -8.07
N GLU A 241 9.27 27.00 -9.36
CA GLU A 241 10.62 27.34 -9.85
C GLU A 241 10.87 28.85 -9.78
N GLU A 242 9.86 29.68 -10.09
CA GLU A 242 9.92 31.15 -9.95
C GLU A 242 10.05 31.59 -8.48
N GLU A 243 9.41 30.91 -7.51
CA GLU A 243 9.63 31.16 -6.08
C GLU A 243 11.04 30.75 -5.58
N LYS A 244 11.76 29.90 -6.32
CA LYS A 244 13.12 29.44 -5.96
C LYS A 244 14.23 30.27 -6.57
N GLU A 245 13.97 31.02 -7.65
CA GLU A 245 14.99 31.86 -8.29
C GLU A 245 15.35 33.13 -7.51
N ASP A 246 14.53 33.55 -6.54
CA ASP A 246 14.80 34.74 -5.70
C ASP A 246 15.73 34.47 -4.48
N THR A 247 16.24 33.25 -4.30
CA THR A 247 17.20 32.91 -3.22
C THR A 247 18.49 32.27 -3.75
N ASN A 248 19.23 33.01 -4.58
CA ASN A 248 20.58 32.66 -5.05
C ASN A 248 21.65 32.82 -3.95
N ASN A 249 21.66 31.93 -2.94
CA ASN A 249 22.83 31.66 -2.11
C ASN A 249 23.16 30.17 -2.18
N ASP A 250 24.26 29.86 -2.88
CA ASP A 250 24.54 28.54 -3.48
C ASP A 250 25.29 27.55 -2.55
N ASP A 251 25.48 27.85 -1.26
CA ASP A 251 26.40 27.08 -0.40
C ASP A 251 25.78 26.20 0.69
N ASP A 252 24.45 26.12 0.84
CA ASP A 252 23.85 25.19 1.81
C ASP A 252 22.44 24.77 1.38
N LYS A 253 22.33 23.86 0.41
CA LYS A 253 21.09 23.08 0.21
C LYS A 253 20.92 22.07 1.34
N LYS A 254 20.81 22.56 2.58
CA LYS A 254 20.19 21.80 3.67
C LYS A 254 18.80 21.46 3.19
N HIS A 255 18.56 20.17 2.94
CA HIS A 255 17.21 19.66 2.75
C HIS A 255 16.35 20.22 3.87
N ASN A 256 15.35 21.03 3.51
CA ASN A 256 14.46 21.62 4.49
C ASN A 256 13.75 20.46 5.19
N ALA A 257 14.14 20.17 6.43
CA ALA A 257 13.62 19.06 7.22
C ALA A 257 12.08 19.11 7.38
N ASN A 258 11.49 20.27 7.05
CA ASN A 258 10.06 20.54 7.11
C ASN A 258 9.26 20.08 5.88
N THR A 259 9.88 19.47 4.86
CA THR A 259 9.16 19.05 3.65
C THR A 259 9.45 17.61 3.27
N ALA A 260 8.40 16.77 3.30
CA ALA A 260 8.47 15.39 2.85
C ALA A 260 8.88 15.29 1.36
N GLY A 261 9.73 14.31 1.04
CA GLY A 261 10.13 14.02 -0.33
C GLY A 261 9.21 12.97 -0.96
N GLY A 262 8.77 13.20 -2.20
CA GLY A 262 7.97 12.21 -2.93
C GLY A 262 6.63 11.90 -2.25
N THR A 263 6.19 10.64 -2.25
CA THR A 263 4.96 10.19 -1.56
C THR A 263 5.25 9.89 -0.08
N PRO A 264 4.66 10.62 0.90
CA PRO A 264 5.01 10.49 2.31
C PRO A 264 4.79 9.07 2.82
N ILE A 265 3.64 8.51 2.43
CA ILE A 265 3.21 7.17 2.75
C ILE A 265 3.31 6.27 1.51
N TRP A 266 3.96 5.13 1.64
CA TRP A 266 4.04 4.07 0.63
C TRP A 266 4.07 2.69 1.31
N GLY A 267 3.77 1.62 0.58
CA GLY A 267 3.53 0.30 1.16
C GLY A 267 2.16 0.19 1.82
N ALA A 268 1.10 0.13 1.00
CA ALA A 268 -0.27 -0.13 1.45
C ALA A 268 -0.47 -1.62 1.73
N TYR A 269 0.10 -2.11 2.83
CA TYR A 269 0.14 -3.54 3.10
C TYR A 269 -0.97 -4.03 4.04
N ALA A 270 -1.68 -3.12 4.74
CA ALA A 270 -2.89 -3.45 5.47
C ALA A 270 -3.93 -2.32 5.40
N TYR A 271 -5.11 -2.58 4.83
CA TYR A 271 -6.12 -1.54 4.61
C TYR A 271 -7.55 -2.10 4.45
N SER A 272 -8.57 -1.24 4.53
CA SER A 272 -9.95 -1.53 4.15
C SER A 272 -10.45 -0.47 3.16
N ILE A 273 -11.42 -0.86 2.32
CA ILE A 273 -12.01 0.05 1.33
C ILE A 273 -13.53 -0.11 1.36
N SER A 274 -14.25 1.01 1.39
CA SER A 274 -15.71 1.01 1.31
C SER A 274 -16.19 0.57 -0.08
N SER A 275 -17.43 0.10 -0.18
CA SER A 275 -18.05 -0.26 -1.47
C SER A 275 -18.04 0.91 -2.46
N THR A 276 -18.46 2.10 -2.00
CA THR A 276 -18.41 3.35 -2.77
C THR A 276 -17.00 3.69 -3.23
N GLY A 277 -16.01 3.56 -2.33
CA GLY A 277 -14.60 3.78 -2.65
C GLY A 277 -14.10 2.84 -3.75
N TYR A 278 -14.40 1.55 -3.64
CA TYR A 278 -14.02 0.56 -4.65
C TYR A 278 -14.70 0.82 -6.00
N GLN A 279 -16.00 1.10 -6.02
CA GLN A 279 -16.72 1.39 -7.26
C GLN A 279 -16.15 2.64 -7.96
N SER A 280 -15.91 3.71 -7.20
CA SER A 280 -15.30 4.95 -7.70
C SER A 280 -13.88 4.72 -8.23
N LEU A 281 -13.08 3.91 -7.53
CA LEU A 281 -11.76 3.48 -7.99
C LEU A 281 -11.86 2.73 -9.33
N ILE A 282 -12.67 1.68 -9.42
CA ILE A 282 -12.80 0.87 -10.64
C ILE A 282 -13.31 1.71 -11.80
N GLN A 283 -14.33 2.54 -11.58
CA GLN A 283 -14.83 3.46 -12.59
C GLN A 283 -13.70 4.37 -13.09
N SER A 284 -12.94 5.00 -12.18
CA SER A 284 -11.81 5.85 -12.57
C SER A 284 -10.76 5.10 -13.39
N LEU A 285 -10.43 3.86 -13.00
CA LEU A 285 -9.46 3.01 -13.71
C LEU A 285 -9.96 2.55 -15.08
N GLN A 286 -11.26 2.27 -15.24
CA GLN A 286 -11.90 1.94 -16.52
C GLN A 286 -11.90 3.14 -17.49
N HIS A 287 -11.96 4.37 -16.97
CA HIS A 287 -11.94 5.57 -17.81
C HIS A 287 -10.52 6.05 -18.16
N ASN A 288 -9.48 5.54 -17.49
CA ASN A 288 -8.12 6.04 -17.68
C ASN A 288 -7.06 4.95 -17.50
N VAL A 289 -6.61 4.30 -18.59
CA VAL A 289 -5.47 3.37 -18.56
C VAL A 289 -4.20 4.06 -18.05
N GLY A 290 -4.06 5.37 -18.27
CA GLY A 290 -3.00 6.22 -17.74
C GLY A 290 -2.91 6.26 -16.21
N ALA A 291 -3.99 5.94 -15.52
CA ALA A 291 -4.01 5.74 -14.07
C ALA A 291 -3.09 4.60 -13.62
N ILE A 292 -2.97 3.56 -14.44
CA ILE A 292 -2.18 2.36 -14.15
C ILE A 292 -0.84 2.44 -14.89
N LEU A 293 -0.87 2.82 -16.17
CA LEU A 293 0.27 2.79 -17.09
C LEU A 293 0.60 4.19 -17.60
N TRP A 294 1.72 4.73 -17.17
CA TRP A 294 2.15 6.08 -17.53
C TRP A 294 3.47 6.06 -18.31
N LYS A 295 3.71 7.12 -19.08
CA LYS A 295 4.94 7.31 -19.85
C LYS A 295 5.25 8.79 -19.89
N GLY A 296 6.30 9.20 -19.18
CA GLY A 296 6.80 10.57 -19.25
C GLY A 296 7.35 10.91 -20.63
N LYS A 297 7.43 12.21 -20.95
CA LYS A 297 7.80 12.74 -22.28
C LYS A 297 9.11 12.15 -22.86
N ARG A 298 10.10 11.88 -22.00
CA ARG A 298 11.43 11.35 -22.40
C ARG A 298 11.58 9.84 -22.20
N MET A 299 10.55 9.15 -21.71
CA MET A 299 10.64 7.71 -21.43
C MET A 299 10.46 6.90 -22.70
N ARG A 300 11.25 5.84 -22.88
CA ARG A 300 11.12 4.94 -24.04
C ARG A 300 9.94 3.98 -23.91
N CYS A 301 9.67 3.51 -22.69
CA CYS A 301 8.63 2.54 -22.38
C CYS A 301 7.64 3.09 -21.34
N TYR A 302 6.45 2.47 -21.25
CA TYR A 302 5.51 2.71 -20.16
C TYR A 302 6.05 2.13 -18.86
N LEU A 303 5.70 2.77 -17.74
CA LEU A 303 5.87 2.26 -16.39
C LEU A 303 4.51 2.04 -15.75
N VAL A 304 4.48 1.14 -14.78
CA VAL A 304 3.30 0.85 -13.97
C VAL A 304 3.36 1.70 -12.71
N LYS A 305 2.25 2.33 -12.35
CA LYS A 305 2.12 2.96 -11.03
C LYS A 305 1.87 1.85 -9.99
N PRO A 306 2.63 1.80 -8.88
CA PRO A 306 2.35 0.84 -7.81
C PRO A 306 0.98 1.12 -7.19
N ILE A 307 0.38 0.09 -6.59
CA ILE A 307 -0.97 0.18 -6.02
C ILE A 307 -1.08 1.26 -4.95
N ASP A 308 -0.05 1.42 -4.11
CA ASP A 308 0.06 2.46 -3.08
C ASP A 308 -0.09 3.88 -3.61
N LYS A 309 0.27 4.11 -4.89
CA LYS A 309 0.08 5.40 -5.54
C LYS A 309 -1.27 5.50 -6.23
N ILE A 310 -1.83 4.38 -6.69
CA ILE A 310 -3.11 4.36 -7.40
C ILE A 310 -4.24 4.62 -6.39
N LEU A 311 -4.29 3.88 -5.28
CA LEU A 311 -5.42 3.90 -4.36
C LEU A 311 -5.71 5.28 -3.76
N PRO A 312 -4.81 5.88 -2.96
CA PRO A 312 -5.14 7.12 -2.28
C PRO A 312 -5.37 8.24 -3.29
N ARG A 313 -4.60 8.30 -4.39
CA ARG A 313 -4.76 9.33 -5.41
C ARG A 313 -6.12 9.26 -6.09
N ARG A 314 -6.58 8.05 -6.44
CA ARG A 314 -7.85 7.90 -7.15
C ARG A 314 -9.03 8.18 -6.24
N ILE A 315 -9.03 7.64 -5.03
CA ILE A 315 -10.06 7.94 -4.02
C ILE A 315 -10.13 9.43 -3.71
N LEU A 316 -8.98 10.08 -3.46
CA LEU A 316 -8.93 11.52 -3.21
C LEU A 316 -9.44 12.32 -4.42
N SER A 317 -9.06 11.95 -5.65
CA SER A 317 -9.46 12.70 -6.86
C SER A 317 -10.93 12.56 -7.22
N THR A 318 -11.57 11.45 -6.87
CA THR A 318 -12.95 11.18 -7.29
C THR A 318 -13.98 11.43 -6.21
N LEU A 319 -13.61 11.30 -4.93
CA LEU A 319 -14.52 11.45 -3.80
C LEU A 319 -14.12 12.59 -2.86
N GLY A 320 -12.91 13.16 -3.04
CA GLY A 320 -12.44 14.28 -2.22
C GLY A 320 -13.00 15.64 -2.62
N ASP A 321 -13.60 15.74 -3.80
CA ASP A 321 -14.01 17.00 -4.44
C ASP A 321 -15.49 17.37 -4.20
N ASP A 322 -16.27 16.51 -3.54
CA ASP A 322 -17.74 16.58 -3.48
C ASP A 322 -18.33 17.68 -2.57
N LEU A 323 -17.57 18.68 -2.10
CA LEU A 323 -18.11 19.74 -1.23
C LEU A 323 -17.64 21.15 -1.58
N GLU A 324 -18.60 22.07 -1.41
CA GLU A 324 -18.58 23.48 -1.82
C GLU A 324 -17.41 24.30 -1.25
N GLU A 325 -17.14 25.40 -1.97
CA GLU A 325 -16.00 26.31 -1.92
C GLU A 325 -15.53 26.70 -0.51
N GLY A 326 -14.40 26.12 -0.11
CA GLY A 326 -13.52 26.60 0.95
C GLY A 326 -12.10 26.07 0.68
N GLU A 327 -11.20 26.97 0.27
CA GLU A 327 -9.92 26.69 -0.42
C GLU A 327 -8.92 25.74 0.27
N GLN A 328 -9.15 25.27 1.51
CA GLN A 328 -8.14 24.54 2.28
C GLN A 328 -8.50 23.13 2.76
N LYS A 329 -9.74 22.64 2.56
CA LYS A 329 -10.17 21.31 3.10
C LYS A 329 -10.64 20.29 2.05
N LYS A 330 -10.31 20.51 0.78
CA LYS A 330 -10.67 19.61 -0.33
C LYS A 330 -9.98 18.25 -0.13
N GLY A 331 -10.75 17.17 -0.04
CA GLY A 331 -10.26 15.80 0.15
C GLY A 331 -9.83 15.39 1.57
N MET A 332 -9.96 16.25 2.59
CA MET A 332 -9.68 15.82 3.96
C MET A 332 -10.72 14.78 4.43
N GLY A 333 -10.22 13.61 4.82
CA GLY A 333 -10.95 12.55 5.52
C GLY A 333 -11.56 11.43 4.65
N VAL A 334 -11.47 11.50 3.32
CA VAL A 334 -11.89 10.36 2.47
C VAL A 334 -10.90 9.20 2.52
N VAL A 335 -9.67 9.46 2.97
CA VAL A 335 -8.65 8.45 3.25
C VAL A 335 -8.12 8.68 4.67
N HIS A 336 -8.29 7.69 5.55
CA HIS A 336 -7.75 7.72 6.91
C HIS A 336 -6.53 6.81 7.02
N VAL A 337 -5.58 7.24 7.84
CA VAL A 337 -4.38 6.50 8.19
C VAL A 337 -4.35 6.36 9.70
N THR A 338 -4.17 5.14 10.20
CA THR A 338 -3.99 4.95 11.63
C THR A 338 -2.69 5.61 12.10
N ARG A 339 -2.74 6.33 13.23
CA ARG A 339 -1.56 6.93 13.87
C ARG A 339 -0.57 5.86 14.29
N GLU A 340 -1.09 4.74 14.79
CA GLU A 340 -0.33 3.62 15.33
C GLU A 340 -0.63 2.38 14.50
N PRO A 341 0.30 1.94 13.63
CA PRO A 341 0.08 0.77 12.79
C PRO A 341 -0.30 -0.46 13.61
N ALA A 342 -1.33 -1.17 13.14
CA ALA A 342 -1.69 -2.48 13.66
C ALA A 342 -0.85 -3.61 13.05
N PHE A 343 -0.23 -3.33 11.90
CA PHE A 343 0.62 -4.24 11.15
C PHE A 343 1.91 -3.56 10.73
N PHE A 344 2.97 -4.36 10.63
CA PHE A 344 4.31 -3.96 10.22
C PHE A 344 4.77 -4.80 9.03
N ARG A 345 5.67 -4.26 8.23
CA ARG A 345 6.25 -5.01 7.12
C ARG A 345 7.32 -5.98 7.61
N ALA A 346 7.22 -7.23 7.23
CA ALA A 346 8.21 -8.25 7.55
C ALA A 346 9.60 -7.91 6.95
N PRO A 347 10.70 -8.34 7.60
CA PRO A 347 12.06 -8.01 7.16
C PRO A 347 12.49 -8.76 5.88
N MET A 348 11.66 -9.63 5.31
CA MET A 348 12.19 -10.83 4.64
C MET A 348 11.78 -11.14 3.21
N LEU A 349 10.95 -10.36 2.54
CA LEU A 349 10.75 -10.58 1.11
C LEU A 349 11.76 -9.75 0.35
N SER A 350 12.97 -10.30 0.20
CA SER A 350 13.95 -9.70 -0.67
C SER A 350 13.30 -9.48 -2.02
N SER A 351 13.07 -8.22 -2.38
CA SER A 351 12.16 -7.91 -3.45
C SER A 351 12.74 -8.50 -4.72
N LYS A 352 12.06 -9.49 -5.31
CA LYS A 352 12.49 -10.09 -6.60
C LYS A 352 12.54 -9.05 -7.73
N ILE A 353 11.97 -7.87 -7.49
CA ILE A 353 11.84 -6.77 -8.45
C ILE A 353 12.81 -5.64 -8.08
N HIS A 354 13.01 -5.37 -6.79
CA HIS A 354 13.76 -4.21 -6.30
C HIS A 354 14.57 -4.49 -5.02
N PRO A 355 15.54 -5.42 -5.05
CA PRO A 355 16.27 -5.83 -3.85
C PRO A 355 17.08 -4.70 -3.21
N GLN A 356 17.44 -3.68 -3.99
CA GLN A 356 18.17 -2.51 -3.50
C GLN A 356 17.37 -1.65 -2.49
N TRP A 357 16.05 -1.84 -2.38
CA TRP A 357 15.23 -1.11 -1.43
C TRP A 357 14.97 -1.87 -0.14
N ASP A 358 15.29 -3.16 -0.08
CA ASP A 358 14.94 -4.04 1.05
C ASP A 358 15.54 -3.55 2.38
N GLU A 359 16.80 -3.13 2.37
CA GLU A 359 17.44 -2.54 3.54
C GLU A 359 16.71 -1.27 4.00
N GLY A 360 16.36 -0.40 3.06
CA GLY A 360 15.59 0.81 3.35
C GLY A 360 14.22 0.51 3.95
N PHE A 361 13.53 -0.53 3.46
CA PHE A 361 12.26 -0.99 4.04
C PHE A 361 12.45 -1.46 5.48
N CYS A 362 13.49 -2.26 5.75
CA CYS A 362 13.75 -2.77 7.08
C CYS A 362 14.08 -1.63 8.05
N ARG A 363 14.94 -0.69 7.65
CA ARG A 363 15.28 0.49 8.47
C ARG A 363 14.07 1.38 8.72
N SER A 364 13.20 1.58 7.72
CA SER A 364 11.94 2.29 7.92
C SER A 364 10.99 1.57 8.87
N THR A 365 10.96 0.24 8.84
CA THR A 365 10.14 -0.55 9.76
C THR A 365 10.68 -0.47 11.18
N GLU A 366 12.00 -0.59 11.36
CA GLU A 366 12.67 -0.37 12.65
C GLU A 366 12.37 1.01 13.22
N TYR A 367 12.47 2.05 12.38
CA TYR A 367 12.12 3.40 12.79
C TYR A 367 10.65 3.49 13.27
N GLN A 368 9.73 2.80 12.59
CA GLN A 368 8.32 2.77 12.97
C GLN A 368 8.05 1.98 14.27
N LEU A 369 8.78 0.87 14.50
CA LEU A 369 8.75 0.10 15.74
C LEU A 369 9.34 0.89 16.92
N ASP A 370 10.42 1.64 16.65
CA ASP A 370 11.07 2.50 17.63
C ASP A 370 10.18 3.66 18.09
N HIS A 371 9.31 4.14 17.20
CA HIS A 371 8.35 5.22 17.46
C HIS A 371 6.93 4.70 17.64
N TYR A 372 6.79 3.47 18.15
CA TYR A 372 5.51 2.82 18.38
C TYR A 372 4.72 3.46 19.52
N GLY A 373 4.07 4.59 19.22
CA GLY A 373 2.96 5.13 20.01
C GLY A 373 3.24 5.35 21.50
N SER A 374 2.15 5.37 22.27
CA SER A 374 2.16 5.48 23.74
C SER A 374 2.47 4.15 24.45
N CYS A 375 2.33 3.02 23.74
CA CYS A 375 2.49 1.67 24.27
C CYS A 375 3.95 1.26 24.50
N GLY A 376 4.91 2.11 24.12
CA GLY A 376 6.33 1.87 24.30
C GLY A 376 7.04 1.40 23.03
N ARG A 377 8.34 1.18 23.12
CA ARG A 377 9.16 0.76 21.99
C ARG A 377 8.90 -0.72 21.67
N LEU A 378 8.55 -1.03 20.42
CA LEU A 378 8.61 -2.40 19.91
C LEU A 378 9.97 -2.69 19.29
N ASP A 379 10.34 -3.96 19.25
CA ASP A 379 11.42 -4.52 18.45
C ASP A 379 10.87 -5.66 17.57
N TRP A 380 11.72 -6.19 16.68
CA TRP A 380 11.40 -7.33 15.83
C TRP A 380 10.97 -8.59 16.59
N ASP A 381 11.47 -8.77 17.82
CA ASP A 381 11.13 -9.93 18.66
C ASP A 381 9.68 -9.85 19.18
N ASP A 382 9.08 -8.65 19.13
CA ASP A 382 7.68 -8.41 19.50
C ASP A 382 6.73 -8.59 18.32
N LEU A 383 7.23 -8.96 17.13
CA LEU A 383 6.39 -9.24 15.96
C LEU A 383 6.19 -10.73 15.78
N TRP A 384 5.01 -11.13 15.28
CA TRP A 384 4.71 -12.52 14.98
C TRP A 384 5.41 -12.98 13.70
N LEU A 385 6.72 -13.25 13.81
CA LEU A 385 7.59 -13.67 12.73
C LEU A 385 7.49 -15.18 12.46
N THR A 386 7.71 -15.57 11.21
CA THR A 386 8.00 -16.97 10.85
C THR A 386 9.36 -17.40 11.42
N THR A 387 9.63 -18.71 11.46
CA THR A 387 10.92 -19.22 11.94
C THR A 387 12.09 -18.64 11.16
N GLU A 388 11.99 -18.60 9.83
CA GLU A 388 13.04 -18.03 8.97
C GLU A 388 13.23 -16.53 9.21
N GLU A 389 12.14 -15.79 9.46
CA GLU A 389 12.18 -14.36 9.80
C GLU A 389 12.88 -14.07 11.12
N ALA A 390 12.55 -14.84 12.15
CA ALA A 390 13.22 -14.74 13.44
C ALA A 390 14.73 -15.02 13.32
N GLU A 391 15.13 -15.99 12.48
CA GLU A 391 16.54 -16.29 12.25
C GLU A 391 17.29 -15.17 11.52
N ILE A 392 16.67 -14.50 10.55
CA ILE A 392 17.28 -13.35 9.87
C ILE A 392 17.47 -12.18 10.84
N VAL A 393 16.45 -11.89 11.66
CA VAL A 393 16.53 -10.87 12.71
C VAL A 393 17.65 -11.21 13.70
N ALA A 394 17.71 -12.46 14.17
CA ALA A 394 18.76 -12.93 15.07
C ALA A 394 20.16 -12.81 14.45
N TYR A 395 20.30 -13.15 13.17
CA TYR A 395 21.56 -13.00 12.44
C TYR A 395 22.00 -11.53 12.37
N LYS A 396 21.06 -10.62 12.04
CA LYS A 396 21.35 -9.17 12.03
C LYS A 396 21.84 -8.73 13.40
N LYS A 397 21.08 -9.02 14.47
CA LYS A 397 21.44 -8.66 15.86
C LYS A 397 22.83 -9.16 16.23
N LYS A 398 23.14 -10.43 15.94
CA LYS A 398 24.47 -11.02 16.18
C LYS A 398 25.58 -10.35 15.37
N SER A 399 25.29 -9.95 14.14
CA SER A 399 26.26 -9.28 13.27
C SER A 399 26.55 -7.85 13.73
N SER A 400 25.54 -7.13 14.21
CA SER A 400 25.70 -5.80 14.82
C SER A 400 26.61 -5.84 16.05
N CYS A 401 26.48 -6.86 16.91
CA CYS A 401 27.29 -6.98 18.13
C CYS A 401 28.78 -7.28 17.87
N LYS A 402 29.15 -7.76 16.68
CA LYS A 402 30.53 -8.14 16.34
C LYS A 402 31.31 -7.03 15.63
N GLY A 403 30.65 -5.94 15.23
CA GLY A 403 31.30 -4.86 14.49
C GLY A 403 32.03 -3.88 15.41
N GLU A 404 33.36 -3.97 15.50
CA GLU A 404 34.21 -2.94 16.13
C GLU A 404 34.20 -1.59 15.38
N ASN A 405 33.58 -1.53 14.19
CA ASN A 405 33.57 -0.36 13.30
C ASN A 405 32.18 0.28 13.09
N GLY A 406 31.20 0.03 13.96
CA GLY A 406 29.89 0.70 13.90
C GLY A 406 29.05 0.37 12.66
N ASN A 407 29.25 -0.80 12.05
CA ASN A 407 28.34 -1.27 11.00
C ASN A 407 27.04 -1.78 11.63
N ASP A 408 25.93 -1.11 11.33
CA ASP A 408 24.59 -1.65 11.53
C ASP A 408 24.53 -3.03 10.84
N GLY A 409 24.21 -4.10 11.57
CA GLY A 409 24.30 -5.48 11.09
C GLY A 409 23.64 -5.71 9.73
N ILE A 410 24.19 -6.64 8.95
CA ILE A 410 23.75 -6.89 7.58
C ILE A 410 22.44 -7.68 7.58
N TRP A 411 21.42 -7.16 6.88
CA TRP A 411 20.21 -7.89 6.56
C TRP A 411 20.49 -8.99 5.54
N LEU A 412 20.06 -10.21 5.84
CA LEU A 412 20.08 -11.32 4.89
C LEU A 412 18.77 -11.41 4.11
N THR A 413 18.86 -11.85 2.86
CA THR A 413 17.72 -12.37 2.12
C THR A 413 17.45 -13.82 2.52
N LEU A 414 16.23 -14.33 2.29
CA LEU A 414 15.90 -15.74 2.55
C LEU A 414 16.86 -16.70 1.81
N ALA A 415 17.22 -16.38 0.57
CA ALA A 415 18.15 -17.18 -0.21
C ALA A 415 19.55 -17.21 0.44
N GLN A 416 20.03 -16.07 0.93
CA GLN A 416 21.31 -16.00 1.65
C GLN A 416 21.28 -16.77 2.97
N LEU A 417 20.18 -16.73 3.71
CA LEU A 417 20.01 -17.52 4.93
C LEU A 417 20.07 -19.02 4.62
N VAL A 418 19.38 -19.48 3.57
CA VAL A 418 19.42 -20.89 3.14
C VAL A 418 20.84 -21.29 2.71
N ASP A 419 21.52 -20.46 1.91
CA ASP A 419 22.90 -20.72 1.50
C ASP A 419 23.87 -20.78 2.70
N LEU A 420 23.64 -19.96 3.73
CA LEU A 420 24.43 -19.96 4.95
C LEU A 420 24.23 -21.24 5.76
N LYS A 421 22.97 -21.69 5.92
CA LYS A 421 22.63 -22.96 6.59
C LYS A 421 23.25 -24.17 5.89
N LEU A 422 23.23 -24.20 4.56
CA LEU A 422 23.84 -25.29 3.78
C LEU A 422 25.36 -25.36 3.98
N LYS A 423 26.03 -24.21 4.11
CA LYS A 423 27.48 -24.15 4.37
C LYS A 423 27.85 -24.55 5.79
N GLU A 424 26.96 -24.32 6.76
CA GLU A 424 27.16 -24.73 8.15
C GLU A 424 26.93 -26.23 8.32
N GLY A 425 25.85 -26.78 7.75
CA GLY A 425 25.54 -28.21 7.83
C GLY A 425 26.53 -29.13 7.09
N GLY A 426 27.27 -28.61 6.11
CA GLY A 426 28.31 -29.35 5.41
C GLY A 426 29.60 -29.57 6.21
N LYS A 427 29.77 -28.94 7.38
CA LYS A 427 30.99 -29.07 8.20
C LYS A 427 30.95 -30.21 9.22
N ASP A 428 29.76 -30.75 9.50
CA ASP A 428 29.57 -31.81 10.50
C ASP A 428 29.58 -33.23 9.90
N GLY A 429 29.85 -33.37 8.59
CA GLY A 429 29.79 -34.65 7.86
C GLY A 429 31.12 -35.36 7.59
N ASP A 430 32.26 -34.77 7.97
CA ASP A 430 33.61 -35.28 7.66
C ASP A 430 34.50 -35.48 8.91
N ALA A 431 33.90 -35.73 10.09
CA ALA A 431 34.61 -36.00 11.34
C ALA A 431 34.51 -37.46 11.79
#